data_AF-X0UM47-F1
#
_entry.id   AF-X0UM47-F1
#
_cell.length_a   1.000
_cell.length_b   1.000
_cell.length_c   1.000
_cell.angle_alpha   90.00
_cell.angle_beta   90.00
_cell.angle_gamma   90.00
#
_symmetry.space_group_name_H-M   'P 1'
#
loop_
_entity.id
_entity.type
_entity.pdbx_description
1 polymer ?
#
loop_
_entity_poly.entity_id
_entity_poly.type
_entity_poly.pdbx_seq_one_letter_code
_entity_poly.pdbx_strand_id
1 'polypeptide(L)' 'YFQITSLGLLRYAIHGIPEIAAYFIGGLASGIISIAIIKHDFMGKQFKHILKDAMVLILIAVVVLIAAALIEVFITPLIA' A
#
# COMPACT_ATOMS: atom_id res chain seq x y z
N TYR A 1 5.37 6.74 33.08
CA TYR A 1 4.16 6.70 32.22
C TYR A 1 4.37 7.38 30.86
N PHE A 2 4.81 8.64 30.77
CA PHE A 2 4.95 9.36 29.48
C PHE A 2 5.98 8.76 28.49
N GLN A 3 7.07 8.15 28.97
CA GLN A 3 8.05 7.46 28.11
C GLN A 3 7.48 6.19 27.44
N ILE A 4 6.53 5.49 28.08
CA ILE A 4 5.96 4.24 27.55
C ILE A 4 5.03 4.54 26.37
N THR A 5 4.27 5.64 26.47
CA THR A 5 3.40 6.14 25.40
C THR A 5 4.19 6.68 24.19
N SER A 6 5.33 7.33 24.43
CA SER A 6 6.17 7.87 23.35
C SER A 6 6.94 6.78 22.60
N LEU A 7 7.47 5.76 23.30
CA LEU A 7 8.11 4.61 22.65
C LEU A 7 7.10 3.78 21.84
N GLY A 8 5.88 3.59 22.34
CA GLY A 8 4.83 2.88 21.62
C GLY A 8 4.46 3.55 20.30
N LEU A 9 4.32 4.89 20.30
CA LEU A 9 3.99 5.65 19.09
C LEU A 9 5.10 5.59 18.04
N LEU A 10 6.36 5.69 18.47
CA LEU A 10 7.51 5.62 17.58
C LEU A 10 7.64 4.23 16.93
N ARG A 11 7.31 3.16 17.66
CA ARG A 11 7.28 1.79 17.14
C ARG A 11 6.28 1.64 16.00
N TYR A 12 5.04 2.12 16.19
CA TYR A 12 4.00 2.08 15.16
C TYR A 12 4.33 2.94 13.94
N ALA A 13 5.03 4.05 14.09
CA ALA A 13 5.34 4.92 12.95
C ALA A 13 6.31 4.28 11.94
N ILE A 14 7.25 3.43 12.40
CA ILE A 14 8.32 2.88 11.56
C ILE A 14 7.81 1.90 10.49
N HIS A 15 6.87 1.02 10.85
CA HIS A 15 6.21 0.09 9.90
C HIS A 15 4.85 0.61 9.42
N GLY A 16 4.16 1.42 10.24
CA GLY A 16 2.86 1.99 9.91
C GLY A 16 2.91 2.97 8.73
N ILE A 17 3.97 3.77 8.59
CA ILE A 17 4.13 4.67 7.42
C ILE A 17 4.15 3.87 6.10
N PRO A 18 5.03 2.85 5.92
CA PRO A 18 5.03 2.05 4.71
C PRO A 18 3.75 1.21 4.52
N GLU A 19 3.09 0.74 5.58
CA GLU A 19 1.76 0.10 5.46
C GLU A 19 0.68 1.05 4.95
N ILE A 20 0.59 2.26 5.51
CA ILE A 20 -0.37 3.29 5.07
C ILE A 20 -0.11 3.64 3.60
N ALA A 21 1.16 3.76 3.20
CA ALA A 21 1.53 3.98 1.82
C ALA A 21 1.07 2.83 0.90
N ALA A 22 1.26 1.57 1.32
CA ALA A 22 0.78 0.41 0.57
C ALA A 22 -0.74 0.42 0.38
N TYR A 23 -1.51 0.68 1.44
CA TYR A 23 -2.97 0.78 1.34
C TYR A 23 -3.42 1.94 0.47
N PHE A 24 -2.73 3.08 0.54
CA PHE A 24 -3.02 4.23 -0.30
C PHE A 24 -2.81 3.91 -1.79
N ILE A 25 -1.70 3.26 -2.13
CA ILE A 25 -1.39 2.85 -3.51
C ILE A 25 -2.42 1.83 -4.01
N GLY A 26 -2.78 0.83 -3.19
CA GLY A 26 -3.81 -0.15 -3.52
C GLY A 26 -5.20 0.47 -3.72
N GLY A 27 -5.56 1.44 -2.88
CA GLY A 27 -6.79 2.22 -3.00
C GLY A 27 -6.83 3.05 -4.28
N LEU A 28 -5.72 3.72 -4.64
CA LEU A 28 -5.61 4.44 -5.91
C LEU A 28 -5.78 3.51 -7.11
N ALA A 29 -5.12 2.35 -7.08
CA ALA A 29 -5.20 1.38 -8.17
C ALA A 29 -6.63 0.84 -8.37
N SER A 30 -7.34 0.52 -7.29
CA SER A 30 -8.74 0.07 -7.35
C SER A 30 -9.69 1.18 -7.82
N GLY A 31 -9.43 2.45 -7.46
CA GLY A 31 -10.14 3.61 -7.97
C GLY A 31 -9.95 3.81 -9.49
N ILE A 32 -8.72 3.66 -9.99
CA ILE A 32 -8.40 3.72 -11.43
C ILE A 32 -9.17 2.64 -12.20
N ILE A 33 -9.21 1.41 -11.67
CA ILE A 33 -9.96 0.30 -12.27
C ILE A 33 -11.46 0.61 -12.28
N SER A 34 -12.02 1.11 -11.18
CA SER A 34 -13.43 1.49 -11.08
C SER A 34 -13.84 2.50 -12.15
N ILE A 35 -13.04 3.56 -12.33
CA ILE A 35 -13.29 4.60 -13.35
C ILE A 35 -13.15 4.01 -14.77
N ALA A 36 -12.16 3.15 -15.00
CA ALA A 36 -11.96 2.48 -16.29
C ALA A 36 -13.15 1.59 -16.68
N ILE A 37 -13.75 0.90 -15.71
CA ILE A 37 -14.95 0.06 -15.88
C ILE A 37 -16.18 0.92 -16.18
N ILE A 38 -16.42 1.99 -15.42
CA ILE A 38 -17.57 2.90 -15.60
C ILE A 38 -17.56 3.55 -16.99
N LYS A 39 -16.37 3.80 -17.54
CA LYS A 39 -16.22 4.42 -18.87
C LYS A 39 -16.65 3.50 -20.04
N HIS A 40 -17.11 2.27 -19.76
CA HIS A 40 -17.65 1.29 -20.72
C HIS A 40 -16.71 0.90 -21.90
N ASP A 41 -15.42 1.22 -21.84
CA ASP A 41 -14.45 0.95 -22.92
C ASP A 41 -13.78 -0.43 -22.80
N PHE A 42 -14.50 -1.45 -22.33
CA PHE A 42 -13.94 -2.78 -21.99
C PHE A 42 -13.21 -3.49 -23.15
N MET A 43 -13.46 -3.07 -24.40
CA MET A 43 -12.89 -3.69 -25.61
C MET A 43 -11.81 -2.84 -26.28
N GLY A 44 -11.57 -1.61 -25.80
CA GLY A 44 -10.54 -0.72 -26.33
C GLY A 44 -9.12 -1.17 -25.98
N LYS A 45 -8.18 -0.95 -26.90
CA LYS A 45 -6.73 -1.11 -26.63
C LYS A 45 -6.28 -0.22 -25.45
N GLN A 46 -6.97 0.89 -25.23
CA GLN A 46 -6.71 1.82 -24.12
C GLN A 46 -7.11 1.23 -22.77
N PHE A 47 -8.29 0.59 -22.66
CA PHE A 47 -8.71 -0.07 -21.43
C PHE A 47 -7.75 -1.16 -21.01
N LYS A 48 -7.24 -1.95 -21.96
CA LYS A 48 -6.21 -2.98 -21.67
C LYS A 48 -4.91 -2.36 -21.12
N HIS A 49 -4.50 -1.19 -21.61
CA HIS A 49 -3.35 -0.47 -21.07
C HIS A 49 -3.61 0.00 -19.64
N ILE A 50 -4.74 0.68 -19.41
CA ILE A 50 -5.11 1.20 -18.08
C ILE A 50 -5.22 0.05 -17.06
N LEU A 51 -5.84 -1.05 -17.45
CA LEU A 51 -5.98 -2.23 -16.59
C LEU A 51 -4.60 -2.82 -16.25
N LYS A 52 -3.70 -2.93 -17.24
CA LYS A 52 -2.34 -3.42 -17.02
C LYS A 52 -1.55 -2.51 -16.08
N ASP A 53 -1.63 -1.20 -16.26
CA ASP A 53 -0.95 -0.22 -15.42
C ASP A 53 -1.49 -0.25 -13.99
N ALA A 54 -2.81 -0.37 -13.83
CA ALA A 54 -3.43 -0.53 -12.52
C ALA A 54 -3.05 -1.85 -11.85
N MET A 55 -2.91 -2.95 -12.59
CA MET A 55 -2.41 -4.22 -12.05
C MET A 55 -0.96 -4.11 -11.57
N VAL A 56 -0.11 -3.37 -12.28
CA VAL A 56 1.26 -3.07 -11.84
C VAL A 56 1.25 -2.24 -10.56
N LEU A 57 0.37 -1.24 -10.46
CA LEU A 57 0.17 -0.46 -9.25
C LEU A 57 -0.26 -1.32 -8.04
N ILE A 58 -1.17 -2.27 -8.25
CA ILE A 58 -1.56 -3.24 -7.20
C ILE A 58 -0.36 -4.10 -6.79
N LEU A 59 0.42 -4.58 -7.75
CA LEU A 59 1.62 -5.38 -7.47
C LEU A 59 2.62 -4.57 -6.63
N ILE A 60 2.83 -3.29 -6.97
CA ILE A 60 3.68 -2.39 -6.21
C ILE A 60 3.14 -2.21 -4.78
N ALA A 61 1.83 -2.01 -4.62
CA ALA A 61 1.20 -1.91 -3.29
C ALA A 61 1.47 -3.16 -2.43
N VAL A 62 1.35 -4.36 -3.00
CA VAL A 62 1.64 -5.61 -2.29
C VAL A 62 3.11 -5.73 -1.92
N VAL A 63 4.03 -5.36 -2.81
CA VAL A 63 5.47 -5.37 -2.52
C VAL A 63 5.81 -4.40 -1.38
N VAL A 64 5.22 -3.20 -1.39
CA VAL A 64 5.40 -2.21 -0.31
C VAL A 64 4.82 -2.72 1.01
N LEU A 65 3.66 -3.38 0.97
CA LEU A 65 3.04 -3.99 2.15
C LEU A 65 3.93 -5.09 2.76
N ILE A 66 4.51 -5.95 1.91
CA ILE A 66 5.44 -6.98 2.35
C ILE A 66 6.69 -6.33 2.96
N ALA A 67 7.25 -5.31 2.33
CA ALA A 67 8.38 -4.58 2.90
C ALA A 67 8.05 -3.99 4.28
N ALA A 68 6.85 -3.45 4.45
CA ALA A 68 6.38 -2.93 5.73
C ALA A 68 6.25 -4.03 6.80
N ALA A 69 5.73 -5.20 6.43
CA ALA A 69 5.65 -6.37 7.31
C ALA A 69 7.04 -6.92 7.68
N LEU A 70 8.02 -6.89 6.78
CA LEU A 70 9.40 -7.25 7.12
C LEU A 70 10.00 -6.24 8.09
N ILE A 71 9.74 -4.95 7.91
CA ILE A 71 10.15 -3.91 8.87
C ILE A 71 9.52 -4.20 10.24
N GLU A 72 8.26 -4.59 10.29
CA GLU A 72 7.60 -4.98 11.54
C GLU A 72 8.29 -6.18 12.20
N VAL A 73 8.55 -7.24 11.44
CA VAL A 73 9.12 -8.49 11.99
C VAL A 73 10.59 -8.37 12.39
N PHE A 74 11.39 -7.55 11.70
CA PHE A 74 12.83 -7.45 11.97
C PHE A 74 13.24 -6.24 12.81
N ILE A 75 12.58 -5.10 12.64
CA ILE A 75 12.98 -3.83 13.28
C ILE A 75 12.16 -3.57 14.55
N THR A 76 10.86 -3.83 14.55
CA THR A 76 10.02 -3.64 15.75
C THR A 76 10.44 -4.48 16.97
N PRO A 77 10.94 -5.73 16.85
CA PRO A 77 11.42 -6.47 18.03
C PRO A 77 12.79 -6.02 18.53
N LEU A 78 13.62 -5.36 17.71
CA LEU A 78 14.93 -4.86 18.14
C LEU A 78 14.81 -3.60 19.03
N ILE A 79 13.68 -2.89 18.92
CA ILE A 79 13.35 -1.69 19.70
C ILE A 79 12.50 -2.07 20.94
N ALA A 80 12.17 -3.36 21.12
CA ALA A 80 11.32 -3.90 22.18
C ALA A 80 12.08 -4.27 23.46
#